data_AF-K1TGY4-F1
#
_entry.id   AF-K1TGY4-F1
#
_cell.length_a   1.000
_cell.length_b   1.000
_cell.length_c   1.000
_cell.angle_alpha   90.00
_cell.angle_beta   90.00
_cell.angle_gamma   90.00
#
_symmetry.space_group_name_H-M   'P 1'
#
loop_
_entity.id
_entity.type
_entity.pdbx_description
1 polymer ?
#
loop_
_entity_poly.entity_id
_entity_poly.type
_entity_poly.pdbx_seq_one_letter_code
_entity_poly.pdbx_strand_id
1 'polypeptide(L)' 'GQVLTRMQIIDYVWKDSEETPYDRVIDVYIKELRKKLQLDCITTIRNVGYKLERK' A
#
# COMPACT_ATOMS: atom_id res chain seq x y z
N GLY A 1 -0.65 -12.84 5.33
CA GLY A 1 -0.13 -11.66 6.05
C GLY A 1 -1.23 -10.84 6.73
N GLN A 2 -0.89 -9.67 7.27
CA GLN A 2 -1.83 -8.70 7.84
C GLN A 2 -2.43 -7.80 6.75
N VAL A 3 -3.69 -7.40 6.90
CA VAL A 3 -4.32 -6.39 6.04
C VAL A 3 -4.01 -5.00 6.61
N LEU A 4 -3.52 -4.10 5.77
CA LEU A 4 -3.26 -2.70 6.10
C LEU A 4 -4.18 -1.80 5.28
N THR A 5 -4.80 -0.83 5.94
CA THR A 5 -5.54 0.23 5.24
C THR A 5 -4.58 1.20 4.57
N ARG A 6 -5.08 2.03 3.64
CA ARG A 6 -4.28 3.08 3.00
C ARG A 6 -3.68 4.03 4.03
N MET A 7 -4.48 4.43 5.02
CA MET A 7 -4.03 5.32 6.09
C MET A 7 -2.92 4.67 6.91
N GLN A 8 -3.08 3.40 7.29
CA GLN A 8 -2.01 2.69 8.00
C GLN A 8 -0.71 2.64 7.19
N ILE A 9 -0.79 2.38 5.88
CA ILE A 9 0.41 2.40 5.02
C ILE A 9 1.05 3.79 5.01
N ILE A 10 0.25 4.85 4.92
CA ILE A 10 0.73 6.23 4.98
C ILE A 10 1.39 6.51 6.33
N ASP A 11 0.71 6.23 7.43
CA ASP A 11 1.20 6.48 8.79
C ASP A 11 2.54 5.78 9.06
N TYR A 12 2.73 4.58 8.49
CA TYR A 12 4.00 3.85 8.65
C TYR A 12 5.11 4.36 7.74
N VAL A 13 4.82 4.75 6.50
CA VAL A 13 5.84 5.12 5.50
C VAL A 13 6.21 6.61 5.60
N TRP A 14 5.25 7.47 5.93
CA TRP A 14 5.40 8.93 6.04
C TRP A 14 5.40 9.43 7.49
N LYS A 15 5.58 8.55 8.49
CA LYS A 15 5.50 8.87 9.92
C LYS A 15 6.25 10.16 10.34
N ASP A 16 7.43 10.36 9.78
CA ASP A 16 8.34 11.46 10.13
C ASP A 16 8.39 12.55 9.04
N SER A 17 7.45 12.56 8.10
CA SER A 17 7.36 13.56 7.03
C SER A 17 6.41 14.69 7.40
N GLU A 18 6.81 15.94 7.14
CA GLU A 18 5.95 17.12 7.33
C GLU A 18 4.75 17.13 6.36
N GLU A 19 4.92 16.52 5.19
CA GLU A 19 3.88 16.40 4.17
C GLU A 19 3.43 14.95 4.03
N THR A 20 2.16 14.71 4.34
CA THR A 20 1.50 13.41 4.22
C THR A 20 0.62 13.38 2.96
N PRO A 21 0.75 12.38 2.09
CA PRO A 21 -0.04 12.32 0.87
C PRO A 21 -1.49 11.90 1.13
N TYR A 22 -2.36 12.13 0.14
CA TYR A 22 -3.72 11.59 0.16
C TYR A 22 -3.76 10.07 0.06
N ASP A 23 -4.73 9.45 0.72
CA ASP A 23 -4.93 7.99 0.76
C ASP A 23 -4.96 7.34 -0.63
N ARG A 24 -5.63 7.98 -1.61
CA ARG A 24 -5.74 7.50 -2.99
C ARG A 24 -4.41 7.38 -3.72
N VAL A 25 -3.36 8.10 -3.30
CA VAL A 25 -2.04 7.97 -3.93
C VAL A 25 -1.46 6.58 -3.72
N ILE A 26 -1.82 5.91 -2.61
CA ILE A 26 -1.35 4.56 -2.31
C ILE A 26 -1.75 3.58 -3.42
N ASP A 27 -2.92 3.78 -4.04
CA ASP A 27 -3.38 2.93 -5.15
C ASP A 27 -2.44 3.03 -6.35
N VAL A 28 -1.94 4.24 -6.64
CA VAL A 28 -0.96 4.51 -7.71
C VAL A 28 0.37 3.86 -7.36
N TYR A 29 0.87 4.05 -6.14
CA TYR A 29 2.14 3.46 -5.72
C TYR A 29 2.11 1.94 -5.71
N ILE A 30 1.04 1.31 -5.25
CA ILE A 30 0.90 -0.15 -5.30
C ILE A 30 0.86 -0.64 -6.75
N LYS A 31 0.16 0.06 -7.66
CA LYS A 31 0.15 -0.27 -9.09
C LYS A 31 1.55 -0.21 -9.70
N GLU A 32 2.28 0.87 -9.44
CA GLU A 32 3.63 1.05 -9.96
C GLU A 32 4.64 0.07 -9.35
N LEU A 33 4.54 -0.23 -8.05
CA LEU A 33 5.36 -1.25 -7.37
C LEU A 33 5.15 -2.63 -8.00
N ARG A 34 3.89 -3.05 -8.18
CA ARG A 34 3.58 -4.34 -8.86
C ARG A 34 4.20 -4.41 -10.25
N LYS A 35 4.12 -3.32 -11.02
CA LYS A 35 4.68 -3.25 -12.38
C LYS A 35 6.21 -3.29 -12.38
N LYS A 36 6.86 -2.44 -11.57
CA LYS A 36 8.33 -2.30 -11.55
C LYS A 36 9.04 -3.53 -11.02
N LEU A 37 8.46 -4.16 -10.00
CA LEU A 37 9.06 -5.29 -9.29
C LEU A 37 8.44 -6.64 -9.68
N GLN A 38 7.49 -6.65 -10.64
CA GLN A 38 6.78 -7.84 -11.10
C GLN A 38 6.16 -8.66 -9.95
N LEU A 39 5.54 -7.97 -9.00
CA LEU A 39 5.01 -8.59 -7.78
C LEU A 39 3.60 -9.12 -7.99
N ASP A 40 3.38 -10.36 -7.55
CA ASP A 40 2.06 -10.99 -7.43
C ASP A 40 1.62 -11.21 -5.98
N CYS A 41 2.49 -10.89 -5.01
CA CYS A 41 2.29 -11.12 -3.58
C CYS A 41 1.49 -10.01 -2.86
N ILE A 42 1.23 -8.87 -3.49
CA ILE A 42 0.41 -7.79 -2.91
C ILE A 42 -1.01 -7.94 -3.41
N THR A 43 -1.96 -8.26 -2.55
CA THR A 43 -3.38 -8.43 -2.89
C THR A 43 -4.21 -7.24 -2.47
N THR A 44 -5.18 -6.84 -3.30
CA THR A 44 -6.14 -5.78 -2.97
C THR A 44 -7.34 -6.37 -2.24
N ILE A 45 -7.64 -5.84 -1.06
CA ILE A 45 -8.86 -6.14 -0.30
C ILE A 45 -9.85 -4.98 -0.51
N ARG A 46 -10.90 -5.22 -1.31
CA ARG A 46 -11.86 -4.17 -1.72
C ARG A 46 -12.43 -3.45 -0.50
N ASN A 47 -12.50 -2.12 -0.58
CA ASN A 47 -12.96 -1.21 0.47
C ASN A 47 -12.16 -1.23 1.79
N VAL A 48 -11.04 -1.95 1.86
CA VAL A 48 -10.21 -2.03 3.07
C VAL A 48 -8.79 -1.53 2.83
N GLY A 49 -8.06 -2.16 1.89
CA GLY A 49 -6.65 -1.83 1.64
C GLY A 49 -5.88 -2.97 1.01
N TYR A 50 -4.67 -3.25 1.52
CA TYR A 50 -3.71 -4.17 0.91
C TYR A 50 -3.20 -5.20 1.89
N LYS A 51 -2.90 -6.40 1.37
CA LYS A 51 -2.33 -7.50 2.14
C LYS A 51 -1.13 -8.06 1.38
N LEU A 52 -0.05 -8.31 2.10
CA LEU A 52 1.07 -9.09 1.57
C LEU A 52 0.82 -10.58 1.85
N GLU A 53 0.77 -11.38 0.81
CA GLU A 53 0.69 -12.83 0.85
C GLU A 53 2.08 -13.42 0.58
N ARG A 54 2.51 -14.36 1.42
CA ARG A 54 3.68 -15.18 1.11
C ARG A 54 3.20 -16.39 0.31
N LYS A 55 3.88 -16.70 -0.78
CA LYS A 55 3.76 -18.02 -1.41
C LYS A 55 4.51 -19.05 -0.59
#